data_AF-A0A241VN01-F1
#
_entry.id   AF-A0A241VN01-F1
#
_cell.length_a   1.000
_cell.length_b   1.000
_cell.length_c   1.000
_cell.angle_alpha   90.00
_cell.angle_beta   90.00
_cell.angle_gamma   90.00
#
_symmetry.space_group_name_H-M   'P 1'
#
loop_
_entity.id
_entity.type
_entity.pdbx_description
1 polymer ?
#
loop_
_entity_poly.entity_id
_entity_poly.type
_entity_poly.pdbx_seq_one_letter_code
_entity_poly.pdbx_strand_id
1 'polypeptide(L)'
;MTMNDHQNEHPIHHDWRTDYSNRPYYGDLQREVPDIDYDRDLRSAYELGERERHLYGENARFEDSEPDLQTKWEEFKADSRLKWEHAKHAIKDAWEKM
;
A
#
# COMPACT_ATOMS: atom_id res chain seq x y z
N MET A 1 34.87 -20.14 5.16
CA MET A 1 34.82 -18.93 4.31
C MET A 1 33.78 -17.99 4.90
N THR A 2 34.21 -16.89 5.49
CA THR A 2 33.40 -15.79 6.02
C THR A 2 33.06 -14.81 4.91
N MET A 3 31.78 -14.54 4.65
CA MET A 3 31.32 -13.32 3.97
C MET A 3 29.92 -12.92 4.48
N ASN A 4 29.91 -11.74 5.13
CA ASN A 4 28.86 -10.72 5.16
C ASN A 4 27.65 -10.87 6.11
N ASP A 5 27.90 -10.44 7.35
CA ASP A 5 27.19 -9.36 8.07
C ASP A 5 26.27 -8.47 7.20
N HIS A 6 24.95 -8.66 7.27
CA HIS A 6 23.89 -7.66 7.04
C HIS A 6 22.67 -8.14 7.87
N GLN A 7 22.64 -7.89 9.17
CA GLN A 7 21.79 -6.84 9.77
C GLN A 7 20.32 -6.94 9.34
N ASN A 8 19.50 -7.49 10.25
CA ASN A 8 18.13 -7.11 10.60
C ASN A 8 17.04 -7.07 9.51
N GLU A 9 15.81 -7.36 9.95
CA GLU A 9 14.57 -6.95 9.27
C GLU A 9 14.24 -7.72 7.99
N HIS A 10 13.64 -8.90 8.12
CA HIS A 10 12.58 -9.25 7.17
C HIS A 10 11.29 -8.61 7.69
N PRO A 11 10.91 -7.43 7.18
CA PRO A 11 9.61 -6.83 7.45
C PRO A 11 8.55 -7.86 7.10
N ILE A 12 7.48 -7.93 7.89
CA ILE A 12 6.17 -8.47 7.48
C ILE A 12 6.02 -8.45 5.96
N HIS A 13 6.35 -9.56 5.31
CA HIS A 13 6.28 -9.70 3.87
C HIS A 13 4.82 -10.05 3.60
N HIS A 14 3.94 -9.07 3.82
CA HIS A 14 2.53 -9.29 3.59
C HIS A 14 2.36 -9.59 2.10
N ASP A 15 1.83 -10.77 1.77
CA ASP A 15 1.72 -11.31 0.40
C ASP A 15 0.68 -10.56 -0.46
N TRP A 16 0.59 -9.24 -0.32
CA TRP A 16 -0.20 -8.36 -1.16
C TRP A 16 0.04 -8.61 -2.64
N ARG A 17 1.29 -8.89 -3.02
CA ARG A 17 1.68 -9.21 -4.39
C ARG A 17 0.98 -10.45 -4.96
N THR A 18 0.57 -11.39 -4.12
CA THR A 18 -0.08 -12.63 -4.57
C THR A 18 -1.61 -12.52 -4.45
N ASP A 19 -2.08 -11.78 -3.46
CA ASP A 19 -3.51 -11.68 -3.13
C ASP A 19 -4.22 -10.45 -3.70
N TYR A 20 -3.51 -9.40 -4.15
CA TYR A 20 -4.13 -8.16 -4.65
C TYR A 20 -5.14 -8.42 -5.77
N SER A 21 -4.83 -9.35 -6.67
CA SER A 21 -5.69 -9.73 -7.80
C SER A 21 -6.97 -10.46 -7.38
N ASN A 22 -7.01 -11.03 -6.17
CA ASN A 22 -8.20 -11.66 -5.59
C ASN A 22 -9.09 -10.67 -4.83
N ARG A 23 -8.67 -9.41 -4.70
CA ARG A 23 -9.41 -8.40 -3.94
C ARG A 23 -10.62 -7.91 -4.74
N PRO A 24 -11.76 -7.64 -4.09
CA PRO A 24 -12.98 -7.21 -4.78
C PRO A 24 -12.79 -5.89 -5.54
N TYR A 25 -11.92 -5.00 -5.05
CA TYR A 25 -11.60 -3.72 -5.69
C TYR A 25 -10.67 -3.86 -6.92
N TYR A 26 -10.08 -5.05 -7.17
CA TYR A 26 -9.18 -5.27 -8.29
C TYR A 26 -9.89 -5.20 -9.65
N GLY A 27 -11.17 -5.58 -9.71
CA GLY A 27 -11.96 -5.49 -10.94
C GLY A 27 -12.09 -4.04 -11.43
N ASP A 28 -12.37 -3.11 -10.51
CA ASP A 28 -12.46 -1.67 -10.83
C ASP A 28 -11.08 -1.09 -11.17
N LEU A 29 -10.06 -1.49 -10.41
CA LEU A 29 -8.66 -1.15 -10.70
C LEU A 29 -8.25 -1.50 -12.13
N GLN A 30 -8.55 -2.72 -12.57
CA GLN A 30 -8.21 -3.18 -13.91
C GLN A 30 -8.98 -2.42 -15.00
N ARG A 31 -10.19 -1.94 -14.71
CA ARG A 31 -10.98 -1.13 -15.66
C ARG A 31 -10.41 0.27 -15.83
N GLU A 32 -9.92 0.87 -14.75
CA GLU A 32 -9.30 2.19 -14.77
C GLU A 32 -7.85 2.16 -15.26
N VAL A 33 -7.11 1.12 -14.88
CA VAL A 33 -5.72 0.88 -15.23
C VAL A 33 -5.60 -0.53 -15.84
N PRO A 34 -5.78 -0.67 -17.17
CA PRO A 34 -5.79 -1.97 -17.86
C PRO A 34 -4.47 -2.75 -17.77
N ASP A 35 -3.38 -2.07 -17.44
CA ASP A 35 -2.05 -2.63 -17.19
C ASP A 35 -1.58 -2.27 -15.76
N ILE A 36 -2.48 -2.44 -14.78
CA ILE A 36 -2.18 -2.22 -13.37
C ILE A 36 -1.07 -3.17 -12.94
N ASP A 37 0.06 -2.61 -12.53
CA ASP A 37 1.20 -3.40 -12.09
C ASP A 37 1.36 -3.29 -10.57
N TYR A 38 1.62 -4.40 -9.91
CA TYR A 38 1.80 -4.37 -8.46
C TYR A 38 2.99 -3.50 -8.07
N ASP A 39 4.14 -3.66 -8.72
CA ASP A 39 5.39 -3.00 -8.31
C ASP A 39 5.36 -1.49 -8.60
N ARG A 40 4.78 -1.10 -9.74
CA ARG A 40 4.70 0.32 -10.15
C ARG A 40 3.53 1.07 -9.52
N ASP A 41 2.35 0.43 -9.46
CA ASP A 41 1.11 1.12 -9.11
C ASP A 41 0.68 0.78 -7.66
N LEU A 42 0.52 -0.51 -7.32
CA LEU A 42 -0.08 -0.89 -6.02
C LEU A 42 0.88 -0.87 -4.85
N ARG A 43 2.17 -1.13 -5.08
CA ARG A 43 3.20 -1.22 -4.05
C ARG A 43 3.24 0.07 -3.24
N SER A 44 3.20 1.22 -3.91
CA SER A 44 3.17 2.52 -3.24
C SER A 44 1.95 2.67 -2.33
N ALA A 45 0.79 2.14 -2.73
CA ALA A 45 -0.43 2.26 -1.93
C ALA A 45 -0.34 1.41 -0.65
N TYR A 46 0.11 0.16 -0.76
CA TYR A 46 0.32 -0.68 0.42
C TYR A 46 1.42 -0.11 1.33
N GLU A 47 2.54 0.32 0.76
CA GLU A 47 3.66 0.90 1.49
C GLU A 47 3.25 2.17 2.26
N LEU A 48 2.42 3.03 1.65
CA LEU A 48 1.86 4.19 2.33
C LEU A 48 0.95 3.77 3.50
N GLY A 49 0.06 2.79 3.32
CA GLY A 49 -0.81 2.31 4.38
C GLY A 49 -0.06 1.75 5.58
N GLU A 50 0.94 0.91 5.34
CA GLU A 50 1.78 0.34 6.40
C GLU A 50 2.62 1.40 7.11
N ARG A 51 3.27 2.29 6.33
CA ARG A 51 4.08 3.38 6.87
C ARG A 51 3.25 4.30 7.75
N GLU A 52 2.09 4.72 7.27
CA GLU A 52 1.24 5.64 8.00
C GLU A 52 0.62 4.95 9.22
N ARG A 53 0.21 3.68 9.11
CA ARG A 53 -0.25 2.91 10.28
C ARG A 53 0.82 2.83 11.37
N HIS A 54 2.09 2.65 11.02
CA HIS A 54 3.19 2.71 11.97
C HIS A 54 3.40 4.11 12.57
N LEU A 55 3.26 5.17 11.77
CA LEU A 55 3.43 6.56 12.23
C LEU A 55 2.31 7.00 13.16
N TYR A 56 1.06 6.68 12.83
CA TYR A 56 -0.11 7.03 13.62
C TYR A 56 -0.31 6.10 14.83
N GLY A 57 0.19 4.87 14.75
CA GLY A 57 0.11 3.85 15.81
C GLY A 57 -1.10 2.93 15.72
N GLU A 58 -1.11 1.87 16.54
CA GLU A 58 -2.14 0.81 16.48
C GLU A 58 -3.58 1.29 16.74
N ASN A 59 -3.76 2.39 17.49
CA ASN A 59 -5.08 2.93 17.80
C ASN A 59 -5.63 3.88 16.73
N ALA A 60 -4.86 4.14 15.67
CA ALA A 60 -5.26 5.08 14.65
C ALA A 60 -6.30 4.49 13.70
N ARG A 61 -7.36 5.26 13.47
CA ARG A 61 -8.43 4.91 12.54
C ARG A 61 -8.09 5.45 11.16
N PHE A 62 -8.31 4.62 10.15
CA PHE A 62 -8.19 5.03 8.75
C PHE A 62 -9.12 6.21 8.46
N GLU A 63 -10.34 6.23 9.00
CA GLU A 63 -11.34 7.29 8.76
C GLU A 63 -10.86 8.68 9.21
N ASP A 64 -10.22 8.77 10.38
CA ASP A 64 -9.65 10.03 10.88
C ASP A 64 -8.43 10.48 10.06
N SER A 65 -7.69 9.51 9.50
CA SER A 65 -6.48 9.76 8.72
C SER A 65 -6.78 9.88 7.22
N GLU A 66 -7.99 9.55 6.76
CA GLU A 66 -8.39 9.51 5.36
C GLU A 66 -8.05 10.79 4.57
N PRO A 67 -8.39 12.01 5.04
CA PRO A 67 -8.05 13.23 4.30
C PRO A 67 -6.54 13.53 4.24
N ASP A 68 -5.80 13.13 5.28
CA ASP A 68 -4.35 13.28 5.32
C ASP A 68 -3.67 12.26 4.39
N LEU A 69 -4.11 11.00 4.45
CA LEU A 69 -3.69 9.93 3.56
C LEU A 69 -3.98 10.23 2.11
N GLN A 70 -5.10 10.90 1.81
CA GLN A 70 -5.41 11.36 0.46
C GLN A 70 -4.36 12.32 -0.07
N THR A 71 -4.02 13.33 0.75
CA THR A 71 -3.03 14.33 0.38
C THR A 71 -1.66 13.67 0.21
N LYS A 72 -1.27 12.84 1.18
CA LYS A 72 -0.01 12.08 1.14
C LYS A 72 0.04 11.12 -0.04
N TRP A 73 -1.06 10.49 -0.40
CA TRP A 73 -1.11 9.61 -1.57
C TRP A 73 -0.81 10.38 -2.85
N GLU A 74 -1.40 11.56 -3.03
CA GLU A 74 -1.13 12.36 -4.23
C GLU A 74 0.34 12.84 -4.29
N GLU A 75 0.99 13.04 -3.15
CA GLU A 75 2.43 13.33 -3.07
C GLU A 75 3.32 12.07 -3.24
N PHE A 76 2.87 10.92 -2.72
CA PHE A 76 3.66 9.68 -2.62
C PHE A 76 3.55 8.77 -3.84
N LYS A 77 2.40 8.79 -4.53
CA LYS A 77 2.12 7.96 -5.71
C LYS A 77 3.22 8.07 -6.77
N ALA A 78 3.91 9.21 -6.87
CA ALA A 78 4.97 9.46 -7.85
C ALA A 78 4.53 9.09 -9.29
N ASP A 79 4.97 7.95 -9.81
CA ASP A 79 4.65 7.45 -11.16
C ASP A 79 3.37 6.59 -11.20
N SER A 80 2.79 6.26 -10.05
CA SER A 80 1.55 5.49 -9.95
C SER A 80 0.39 6.22 -10.62
N ARG A 81 -0.28 5.50 -11.52
CA ARG A 81 -1.46 6.00 -12.25
C ARG A 81 -2.76 5.85 -11.44
N LEU A 82 -2.65 5.24 -10.27
CA LEU A 82 -3.74 5.05 -9.33
C LEU A 82 -4.27 6.39 -8.78
N LYS A 83 -5.58 6.56 -8.92
CA LYS A 83 -6.31 7.63 -8.23
C LYS A 83 -6.46 7.30 -6.75
N TRP A 84 -6.59 8.32 -5.92
CA TRP A 84 -6.91 8.17 -4.49
C TRP A 84 -8.06 7.18 -4.22
N GLU A 85 -9.16 7.25 -4.98
CA GLU A 85 -10.32 6.37 -4.75
C GLU A 85 -10.00 4.89 -4.87
N HIS A 86 -8.97 4.55 -5.65
CA HIS A 86 -8.48 3.18 -5.79
C HIS A 86 -7.41 2.86 -4.75
N ALA A 87 -6.46 3.77 -4.57
CA ALA A 87 -5.38 3.61 -3.63
C ALA A 87 -5.90 3.50 -2.19
N LYS A 88 -6.92 4.27 -1.80
CA LYS A 88 -7.53 4.19 -0.46
C LYS A 88 -7.98 2.78 -0.12
N HIS A 89 -8.44 1.98 -1.09
CA HIS A 89 -8.80 0.60 -0.86
C HIS A 89 -7.58 -0.26 -0.52
N ALA A 90 -6.49 -0.13 -1.29
CA ALA A 90 -5.23 -0.83 -1.01
C ALA A 90 -4.55 -0.34 0.28
N ILE A 91 -4.51 0.97 0.51
CA ILE A 91 -3.98 1.60 1.73
C ILE A 91 -4.76 1.13 2.95
N LYS A 92 -6.10 1.14 2.90
CA LYS A 92 -6.95 0.64 3.99
C LYS A 92 -6.71 -0.84 4.25
N ASP A 93 -6.57 -1.63 3.20
CA ASP A 93 -6.31 -3.07 3.31
C ASP A 93 -4.95 -3.33 3.96
N ALA A 94 -3.89 -2.60 3.54
CA ALA A 94 -2.60 -2.57 4.22
C ALA A 94 -2.77 -2.20 5.71
N TRP A 95 -3.45 -1.09 5.96
CA TRP A 95 -3.71 -0.58 7.30
C TRP A 95 -4.41 -1.64 8.17
N GLU A 96 -5.46 -2.29 7.71
CA GLU A 96 -6.22 -3.29 8.49
C GLU A 96 -5.44 -4.58 8.78
N LYS A 97 -4.37 -4.84 8.03
CA LYS A 97 -3.53 -6.03 8.22
C LYS A 97 -2.29 -5.81 9.09
N MET A 98 -2.00 -4.55 9.41
CA MET A 98 -1.01 -4.11 10.39
C MET A 98 -1.59 -4.13 11.80
#